data_AF-A0A3A8L5M8-F1
#
_entry.id   AF-A0A3A8L5M8-F1
#
_cell.length_a   1.000
_cell.length_b   1.000
_cell.length_c   1.000
_cell.angle_alpha   90.00
_cell.angle_beta   90.00
_cell.angle_gamma   90.00
#
_symmetry.space_group_name_H-M   'P 1'
#
loop_
_entity.id
_entity.type
_entity.pdbx_description
1 polymer ?
#
loop_
_entity_poly.entity_id
_entity_poly.type
_entity_poly.pdbx_seq_one_letter_code
_entity_poly.pdbx_strand_id
1 'polypeptide(L)'
;MPATRGPCSRTPRRRPDWRWRLSGGSEEDRGFVVQKRRWVVERTNSWLTRQRRLPRDHERHEHSSETFIHITMTGLMLRRLA
;
A
#
# COMPACT_ATOMS: atom_id res chain seq x y z
N MET A 1 25.71 48.73 -16.63
CA MET A 1 25.41 47.53 -15.81
C MET A 1 24.11 46.89 -16.29
N PRO A 2 24.11 45.91 -17.22
CA PRO A 2 22.90 45.17 -17.55
C PRO A 2 22.83 43.87 -16.75
N ALA A 3 21.73 43.67 -16.01
CA ALA A 3 21.42 42.42 -15.34
C ALA A 3 20.77 41.47 -16.36
N THR A 4 21.51 40.44 -16.75
CA THR A 4 21.10 39.36 -17.65
C THR A 4 19.99 38.54 -16.99
N ARG A 5 18.74 38.65 -17.46
CA ARG A 5 17.67 37.70 -17.10
C ARG A 5 17.89 36.42 -17.91
N GLY A 6 18.59 35.45 -17.32
CA GLY A 6 18.70 34.10 -17.88
C GLY A 6 17.30 33.44 -17.95
N PRO A 7 17.02 32.60 -18.97
CA PRO A 7 15.77 31.87 -19.04
C PRO A 7 15.69 30.87 -17.88
N CYS A 8 14.64 31.01 -17.06
CA CYS A 8 14.29 30.05 -16.02
C CYS A 8 13.88 28.74 -16.71
N SER A 9 14.82 27.79 -16.82
CA SER A 9 14.59 26.44 -17.32
C SER A 9 13.75 25.64 -16.31
N ARG A 10 12.45 25.92 -16.26
CA ARG A 10 11.46 25.01 -15.68
C ARG A 10 11.41 23.75 -16.55
N THR A 11 12.35 22.83 -16.36
CA THR A 11 12.22 21.48 -16.88
C THR A 11 10.99 20.82 -16.23
N PRO A 12 10.02 20.31 -16.98
CA PRO A 12 8.94 19.54 -16.39
C PRO A 12 9.53 18.27 -15.78
N ARG A 13 9.48 18.17 -14.46
CA ARG A 13 9.86 16.98 -13.69
C ARG A 13 9.09 15.80 -14.27
N ARG A 14 9.80 14.87 -14.93
CA ARG A 14 9.23 13.68 -15.58
C ARG A 14 8.26 13.00 -14.60
N ARG A 15 6.97 12.98 -14.96
CA ARG A 15 5.99 12.19 -14.22
C ARG A 15 6.37 10.71 -14.41
N PRO A 16 6.48 9.89 -13.36
CA PRO A 16 6.70 8.47 -13.53
C PRO A 16 5.54 7.88 -14.35
N ASP A 17 5.90 7.12 -15.39
CA ASP A 17 4.98 6.37 -16.24
C ASP A 17 4.50 5.12 -15.49
N TRP A 18 3.63 5.31 -14.50
CA TRP A 18 2.96 4.19 -13.84
C TRP A 18 1.82 3.70 -14.75
N ARG A 19 2.15 2.90 -15.75
CA ARG A 19 1.12 2.29 -16.59
C ARG A 19 0.56 1.06 -15.89
N TRP A 20 -0.59 1.21 -15.22
CA TRP A 20 -1.34 0.05 -14.75
C TRP A 20 -1.69 -0.82 -15.94
N ARG A 21 -1.11 -2.01 -15.99
CA ARG A 21 -1.57 -3.06 -16.89
C ARG A 21 -2.70 -3.76 -16.16
N LEU A 22 -3.92 -3.26 -16.37
CA LEU A 22 -5.11 -3.98 -15.96
C LEU A 22 -5.16 -5.25 -16.80
N SER A 23 -4.83 -6.39 -16.19
CA SER A 23 -5.20 -7.68 -16.75
C SER A 23 -6.72 -7.76 -16.64
N GLY A 24 -7.41 -7.42 -17.71
CA GLY A 24 -8.84 -7.65 -17.81
C GLY A 24 -9.08 -9.13 -17.58
N GLY A 25 -9.92 -9.46 -16.59
CA GLY A 25 -10.33 -10.84 -16.35
C GLY A 25 -10.84 -11.40 -17.68
N SER A 26 -10.28 -12.54 -18.08
CA SER A 26 -10.80 -13.25 -19.25
C SER A 26 -12.26 -13.56 -19.04
N GLU A 27 -13.04 -13.70 -20.11
CA GLU A 27 -14.47 -13.95 -20.03
C GLU A 27 -14.80 -15.28 -19.28
N GLU A 28 -13.79 -16.13 -19.09
CA GLU A 28 -13.78 -17.34 -18.24
C GLU A 28 -13.73 -17.05 -16.72
N ASP A 29 -13.25 -15.87 -16.30
CA ASP A 29 -13.28 -15.42 -14.90
C ASP A 29 -14.64 -14.83 -14.49
N ARG A 30 -15.68 -15.02 -15.29
CA ARG A 30 -17.06 -14.65 -14.94
C ARG A 30 -17.62 -15.60 -13.88
N GLY A 31 -17.19 -15.41 -12.64
CA GLY A 31 -17.63 -16.17 -11.47
C GLY A 31 -16.67 -16.03 -10.29
N PHE A 32 -16.98 -16.71 -9.18
CA PHE A 32 -16.06 -16.79 -8.05
C PHE A 32 -14.91 -17.77 -8.36
N VAL A 33 -13.80 -17.25 -8.89
CA VAL A 33 -12.59 -18.04 -9.14
C VAL A 33 -11.84 -18.25 -7.82
N VAL A 34 -11.76 -19.50 -7.37
CA VAL A 34 -11.06 -19.87 -6.13
C VAL A 34 -9.56 -19.66 -6.31
N GLN A 35 -9.07 -18.58 -5.72
CA GLN A 35 -7.66 -18.25 -5.68
C GLN A 35 -6.94 -19.10 -4.64
N LYS A 36 -6.07 -20.03 -5.08
CA LYS A 36 -5.42 -21.08 -4.24
C LYS A 36 -4.69 -20.56 -2.99
N ARG A 37 -4.34 -19.26 -2.91
CA ARG A 37 -3.59 -18.66 -1.79
C ARG A 37 -4.26 -17.44 -1.17
N ARG A 38 -5.51 -17.14 -1.53
CA ARG A 38 -6.23 -15.94 -1.05
C ARG A 38 -6.41 -15.91 0.47
N TRP A 39 -6.55 -17.08 1.08
CA TRP A 39 -6.68 -17.21 2.54
C TRP A 39 -5.50 -16.60 3.31
N VAL A 40 -4.28 -16.57 2.72
CA VAL A 40 -3.10 -16.01 3.40
C VAL A 40 -3.29 -14.51 3.63
N VAL A 41 -3.73 -13.79 2.59
CA VAL A 41 -3.97 -12.35 2.62
C VAL A 41 -5.13 -12.01 3.55
N GLU A 42 -6.22 -12.76 3.44
CA GLU A 42 -7.40 -12.57 4.31
C GLU A 42 -7.06 -12.82 5.77
N ARG A 43 -6.21 -13.83 6.06
CA ARG A 43 -5.73 -14.11 7.41
C ARG A 43 -4.84 -13.00 7.95
N THR A 44 -3.93 -12.45 7.16
CA THR A 44 -3.13 -11.28 7.57
C THR A 44 -4.02 -10.07 7.84
N ASN A 45 -5.03 -9.83 7.00
CA ASN A 45 -6.00 -8.75 7.23
C ASN A 45 -6.81 -8.98 8.51
N SER A 46 -7.22 -10.22 8.81
CA SER A 46 -7.90 -10.56 10.06
C SER A 46 -7.07 -10.21 11.29
N TRP A 47 -5.75 -10.47 11.27
CA TRP A 47 -4.86 -10.09 12.38
C TRP A 47 -4.71 -8.58 12.53
N LEU A 48 -4.67 -7.83 11.42
CA LEU A 48 -4.62 -6.37 11.43
C LEU A 48 -5.93 -5.78 11.97
N THR A 49 -7.08 -6.27 11.51
CA THR A 49 -8.40 -5.79 11.96
C THR A 49 -8.68 -6.12 13.43
N ARG A 50 -8.09 -7.19 13.97
CA ARG A 50 -8.19 -7.50 15.41
C ARG A 50 -7.62 -6.39 16.28
N GLN A 51 -6.66 -5.62 15.79
CA GLN A 51 -6.10 -4.49 16.51
C GLN A 51 -6.97 -3.25 16.27
N ARG A 52 -7.88 -2.94 17.20
CA ARG A 52 -8.95 -1.92 17.08
C ARG A 52 -8.52 -0.53 16.60
N ARG A 53 -7.23 -0.20 16.70
CA ARG A 53 -6.66 1.09 16.26
C ARG A 53 -6.56 1.19 14.74
N LEU A 54 -5.92 0.21 14.09
CA LEU A 54 -5.69 0.14 12.65
C LEU A 54 -6.95 0.27 11.75
N PRO A 55 -8.10 -0.36 12.05
CA PRO A 55 -9.29 -0.24 11.20
C PRO A 55 -9.95 1.15 11.23
N ARG A 56 -9.54 2.02 12.18
CA ARG A 56 -10.08 3.37 12.35
C ARG A 56 -9.03 4.46 12.19
N ASP A 57 -7.77 4.08 12.03
CA ASP A 57 -6.65 5.00 11.84
C ASP A 57 -6.68 5.56 10.40
N HIS A 58 -7.19 6.77 10.27
CA HIS A 58 -6.99 7.63 9.10
C HIS A 58 -5.92 8.66 9.46
N GLU A 59 -4.70 8.19 9.72
CA GLU A 59 -3.61 9.09 10.08
C GLU A 59 -3.19 9.93 8.88
N ARG A 60 -2.91 11.22 9.13
CA ARG A 60 -2.43 12.17 8.11
C ARG A 60 -1.03 11.82 7.59
N HIS A 61 -0.30 10.97 8.32
CA HIS A 61 1.08 10.59 8.04
C HIS A 61 1.20 9.07 7.86
N GLU A 62 1.78 8.67 6.73
CA GLU A 62 1.99 7.26 6.36
C GLU A 62 2.89 6.51 7.35
N HIS A 63 3.85 7.21 7.96
CA HIS A 63 4.86 6.64 8.86
C HIS A 63 4.23 6.07 10.15
N SER A 64 3.20 6.75 10.64
CA SER A 64 2.52 6.33 11.85
C SER A 64 1.74 5.03 11.56
N SER A 65 0.98 4.97 10.46
CA SER A 65 0.28 3.76 10.02
C SER A 65 1.22 2.57 9.81
N GLU A 66 2.38 2.79 9.20
CA GLU A 66 3.41 1.76 8.99
C GLU A 66 3.93 1.21 10.32
N THR A 67 4.20 2.08 11.30
CA THR A 67 4.67 1.69 12.64
C THR A 67 3.66 0.75 13.32
N PHE A 68 2.36 1.02 13.22
CA PHE A 68 1.34 0.19 13.84
C PHE A 68 1.19 -1.19 13.16
N ILE A 69 1.42 -1.26 11.86
CA ILE A 69 1.47 -2.55 11.14
C ILE A 69 2.64 -3.39 11.69
N HIS A 70 3.83 -2.80 11.86
CA HIS A 70 5.00 -3.49 12.41
C HIS A 70 4.79 -3.97 13.85
N ILE A 71 4.22 -3.14 14.71
CA ILE A 71 3.88 -3.52 16.10
C ILE A 71 2.92 -4.70 16.10
N THR A 72 1.89 -4.67 15.25
CA THR A 72 0.89 -5.75 15.16
C THR A 72 1.52 -7.07 14.74
N MET A 73 2.40 -7.04 13.73
CA MET A 73 3.12 -8.24 13.28
C MET A 73 4.10 -8.75 14.33
N THR A 74 4.80 -7.86 15.05
CA THR A 74 5.69 -8.25 16.15
C THR A 74 4.92 -8.96 17.26
N GLY A 75 3.78 -8.41 17.68
CA GLY A 75 2.92 -9.04 18.69
C GLY A 75 2.29 -10.36 18.24
N LEU A 76 2.14 -10.58 16.93
CA LEU A 76 1.73 -11.87 16.37
C LEU A 76 2.87 -12.89 16.45
N MET A 77 4.10 -12.50 16.11
CA MET A 77 5.27 -13.38 16.19
C MET A 77 5.51 -13.81 17.64
N LEU A 78 5.45 -12.89 18.60
CA LEU A 78 5.59 -13.20 20.03
C LEU A 78 4.56 -14.25 20.50
N ARG A 79 3.31 -14.13 20.06
CA ARG A 79 2.24 -15.10 20.38
C ARG A 79 2.42 -16.47 19.75
N ARG A 80 3.29 -16.62 18.76
CA ARG A 80 3.61 -17.91 18.13
C ARG A 80 4.83 -18.58 18.76
N LEU A 81 5.62 -17.84 19.53
CA LEU A 81 6.81 -18.34 20.22
C LEU A 81 6.50 -18.92 21.60
N ALA A 82 5.35 -18.55 22.18
CA ALA A 82 4.82 -19.09 23.43
C ALA A 82 3.91 -20.29 23.14
#